data_AF-A0A6L4Z7Y6-F1
#
_entry.id   AF-A0A6L4Z7Y6-F1
#
_cell.length_a   1.000
_cell.length_b   1.000
_cell.length_c   1.000
_cell.angle_alpha   90.00
_cell.angle_beta   90.00
_cell.angle_gamma   90.00
#
_symmetry.space_group_name_H-M   'P 1'
#
loop_
_entity.id
_entity.type
_entity.pdbx_description
1 polymer ?
#
loop_
_entity_poly.entity_id
_entity_poly.type
_entity_poly.pdbx_seq_one_letter_code
_entity_poly.pdbx_strand_id
1 'polypeptide(L)'
;MKKLKLVPSYPLGNVKDPQQNYQEILAILSLLKSMGCESLTLRVTSFRKTLVSFWPYFDRAQSIYSHFSKLYPTQLLTLISLAWQYCRKSRNSNSYRQQLYFKELVNHYLNWAESLYPDNFSLITHSIFDAYDSNIRSSSFVENINSSLRAFLDNSRSQLSQLSQLSLNLFAFFHNHRPFLPGHRKGLAPIEILQGHSIQSSWIDSLLALAY
;
A
#
# COMPACT_ATOMS: atom_id res chain seq x y z
N MET A 1 -0.80 -14.92 12.70
CA MET A 1 0.32 -13.96 12.81
C MET A 1 -0.18 -12.57 12.45
N LYS A 2 -0.18 -11.62 13.39
CA LYS A 2 -0.44 -10.20 13.09
C LYS A 2 0.68 -9.70 12.17
N LYS A 3 0.35 -9.28 10.95
CA LYS A 3 1.34 -8.75 9.99
C LYS A 3 2.02 -7.53 10.62
N LEU A 4 3.33 -7.62 10.82
CA LEU A 4 4.18 -6.46 11.09
C LEU A 4 4.05 -5.52 9.89
N LYS A 5 3.21 -4.49 10.02
CA LYS A 5 3.18 -3.36 9.10
C LYS A 5 4.46 -2.57 9.37
N LEU A 6 5.55 -2.91 8.71
CA LEU A 6 6.73 -2.05 8.61
C LEU A 6 6.29 -0.81 7.84
N VAL A 7 5.80 0.18 8.57
CA VAL A 7 5.68 1.54 8.07
C VAL A 7 7.08 2.12 8.19
N PRO A 8 7.68 2.66 7.12
CA PRO A 8 8.92 3.40 7.23
C PRO A 8 8.62 4.67 8.03
N SER A 9 8.65 4.59 9.35
CA SER A 9 8.65 5.80 10.18
C SER A 9 10.10 6.23 10.29
N TYR A 10 10.50 7.19 9.47
CA TYR A 10 11.66 8.00 9.78
C TYR A 10 11.21 8.97 10.86
N PRO A 11 11.62 8.82 12.14
CA PRO A 11 11.04 9.59 13.23
C PRO A 11 11.38 11.09 13.16
N LEU A 12 12.23 11.50 12.20
CA LEU A 12 12.76 12.86 12.10
C LEU A 12 12.83 13.39 10.66
N GLY A 13 12.23 12.70 9.68
CA GLY A 13 12.27 13.15 8.29
C GLY A 13 13.64 13.06 7.59
N ASN A 14 14.72 12.85 8.35
CA ASN A 14 16.02 12.44 7.82
C ASN A 14 16.04 10.93 7.54
N VAL A 15 16.55 10.59 6.36
CA VAL A 15 16.90 9.23 5.99
C VAL A 15 18.11 8.82 6.84
N LYS A 16 17.90 8.13 7.98
CA LYS A 16 18.97 7.26 8.51
C LYS A 16 19.39 6.35 7.37
N ASP A 17 20.70 6.24 7.12
CA ASP A 17 21.22 5.45 6.00
C ASP A 17 20.51 4.09 5.99
N PRO A 18 19.72 3.79 4.94
CA PRO A 18 18.99 2.55 4.87
C PRO A 18 19.95 1.37 5.02
N GLN A 19 21.17 1.46 4.46
CA GLN A 19 22.17 0.41 4.62
C GLN A 19 22.54 0.19 6.09
N GLN A 20 22.70 1.25 6.88
CA GLN A 20 22.97 1.16 8.31
C GLN A 20 21.82 0.48 9.07
N ASN A 21 20.57 0.88 8.82
CA ASN A 21 19.39 0.24 9.44
C ASN A 21 19.28 -1.24 9.07
N TYR A 22 19.61 -1.60 7.82
CA TYR A 22 19.62 -2.98 7.36
C TYR A 22 20.67 -3.81 8.12
N GLN A 23 21.88 -3.29 8.26
CA GLN A 23 22.96 -3.95 8.99
C GLN A 23 22.64 -4.10 10.48
N GLU A 24 22.05 -3.08 11.12
CA GLU A 24 21.59 -3.15 12.50
C GLU A 24 20.54 -4.26 12.70
N ILE A 25 19.54 -4.35 11.80
CA ILE A 25 18.54 -5.41 11.84
C ILE A 25 19.19 -6.78 11.64
N LEU A 26 20.12 -6.92 10.70
CA LEU A 26 20.85 -8.17 10.50
C LEU A 26 21.69 -8.57 11.72
N ALA A 27 22.31 -7.61 12.41
CA ALA A 27 23.06 -7.84 13.64
C ALA A 27 22.15 -8.35 14.76
N ILE A 28 21.00 -7.70 14.97
CA ILE A 28 19.99 -8.13 15.95
C ILE A 28 19.50 -9.55 15.64
N LEU A 29 19.17 -9.85 14.38
CA LEU A 29 18.74 -11.19 13.99
C LEU A 29 19.84 -12.24 14.21
N SER A 30 21.10 -11.86 14.03
CA SER A 30 22.23 -12.76 14.26
C SER A 30 22.43 -13.05 15.75
N LEU A 31 22.29 -12.03 16.62
CA LEU A 31 22.29 -12.17 18.08
C LEU A 31 21.13 -13.03 18.58
N LEU A 32 19.94 -12.82 18.04
CA LEU A 32 18.77 -13.64 18.36
C LEU A 32 19.01 -15.10 18.00
N LYS A 33 19.61 -15.36 16.82
CA LYS A 33 19.96 -16.72 16.41
C LYS A 33 21.00 -17.37 17.34
N SER A 34 21.97 -16.61 17.85
CA SER A 34 23.00 -17.14 18.75
C SER A 34 22.50 -17.52 20.14
N MET A 35 21.26 -17.15 20.51
CA MET A 35 20.64 -17.58 21.77
C MET A 35 20.30 -19.08 21.82
N GLY A 36 20.46 -19.83 20.72
CA GLY A 36 20.37 -21.29 20.70
C GLY A 36 18.96 -21.89 20.86
N CYS A 37 17.91 -21.06 20.91
CA CYS A 37 16.53 -21.54 20.97
C CYS A 37 16.04 -21.94 19.57
N GLU A 38 15.66 -23.21 19.40
CA GLU A 38 15.28 -23.79 18.10
C GLU A 38 14.04 -23.11 17.48
N SER A 39 13.00 -22.90 18.30
CA SER A 39 11.76 -22.22 17.87
C SER A 39 12.00 -20.76 17.44
N LEU A 40 12.94 -20.08 18.08
CA LEU A 40 13.33 -18.71 17.79
C LEU A 40 14.21 -18.65 16.53
N THR A 41 15.13 -19.60 16.39
CA THR A 41 16.00 -19.73 15.20
C THR A 41 15.19 -19.92 13.92
N LEU A 42 14.15 -20.76 13.95
CA LEU A 42 13.22 -20.95 12.82
C LEU A 42 12.47 -19.65 12.45
N ARG A 43 11.99 -18.92 13.45
CA ARG A 43 11.30 -17.62 13.22
C ARG A 43 12.25 -16.56 12.68
N VAL A 44 13.46 -16.46 13.23
CA VAL A 44 14.50 -15.51 12.80
C VAL A 44 14.94 -15.78 11.36
N THR A 45 15.16 -17.04 11.00
CA THR A 45 15.54 -17.42 9.63
C THR A 45 14.43 -17.13 8.62
N SER A 46 13.17 -17.44 8.95
CA SER A 46 12.01 -17.09 8.13
C SER A 46 11.86 -15.57 7.96
N PHE A 47 12.00 -14.82 9.05
CA PHE A 47 11.96 -13.36 9.02
C PHE A 47 13.09 -12.77 8.17
N ARG A 48 14.32 -13.26 8.31
CA ARG A 48 15.48 -12.82 7.51
C ARG A 48 15.27 -13.03 6.01
N LYS A 49 14.71 -14.18 5.59
CA LYS A 49 14.34 -14.43 4.18
C LYS A 49 13.31 -13.41 3.69
N THR A 50 12.31 -13.12 4.51
CA THR A 50 11.25 -12.16 4.16
C THR A 50 11.77 -10.72 4.14
N LEU A 51 12.74 -10.38 5.01
CA LEU A 51 13.36 -9.07 5.13
C LEU A 51 13.95 -8.59 3.79
N VAL A 52 14.66 -9.48 3.09
CA VAL A 52 15.26 -9.19 1.77
C VAL A 52 14.20 -8.72 0.77
N SER A 53 13.00 -9.29 0.83
CA SER A 53 11.90 -8.91 -0.07
C SER A 53 11.35 -7.51 0.19
N PHE A 54 11.56 -6.92 1.38
CA PHE A 54 11.10 -5.57 1.72
C PHE A 54 12.09 -4.48 1.30
N TRP A 55 13.35 -4.83 1.06
CA TRP A 55 14.39 -3.84 0.74
C TRP A 55 14.12 -2.99 -0.51
N PRO A 56 13.64 -3.56 -1.64
CA PRO A 56 13.36 -2.80 -2.86
C PRO A 56 12.29 -1.70 -2.69
N TYR A 57 11.51 -1.74 -1.62
CA TYR A 57 10.56 -0.68 -1.28
C TYR A 57 11.27 0.55 -0.69
N PHE A 58 12.27 0.32 0.16
CA PHE A 58 13.10 1.38 0.73
C PHE A 58 13.97 2.04 -0.33
N ASP A 59 14.59 1.24 -1.22
CA ASP A 59 15.39 1.76 -2.34
C ASP A 59 14.56 2.67 -3.25
N ARG A 60 13.32 2.26 -3.56
CA ARG A 60 12.38 3.08 -4.34
C ARG A 60 11.94 4.34 -3.60
N ALA A 61 11.68 4.26 -2.29
CA ALA A 61 11.29 5.43 -1.50
C ALA A 61 12.43 6.44 -1.43
N GLN A 62 13.67 5.97 -1.30
CA GLN A 62 14.86 6.79 -1.33
C GLN A 62 15.11 7.38 -2.71
N SER A 63 14.84 6.63 -3.79
CA SER A 63 14.93 7.14 -5.16
C SER A 63 13.93 8.28 -5.41
N ILE A 64 12.68 8.12 -4.94
CA ILE A 64 11.64 9.17 -5.00
C ILE A 64 12.09 10.41 -4.22
N TYR A 65 12.54 10.22 -2.98
CA TYR A 65 13.04 11.33 -2.15
C TYR A 65 14.23 12.04 -2.83
N SER A 66 15.19 11.28 -3.34
CA SER A 66 16.37 11.82 -4.02
C SER A 66 16.00 12.60 -5.28
N HIS A 67 15.01 12.13 -6.04
CA HIS A 67 14.48 12.85 -7.20
C HIS A 67 13.91 14.21 -6.79
N PHE A 68 12.98 14.25 -5.83
CA PHE A 68 12.35 15.50 -5.39
C PHE A 68 13.29 16.42 -4.61
N SER A 69 14.32 15.89 -3.95
CA SER A 69 15.31 16.69 -3.22
C SER A 69 16.14 17.60 -4.14
N LYS A 70 16.20 17.28 -5.43
CA LYS A 70 16.83 18.14 -6.46
C LYS A 70 15.92 19.28 -6.92
N LEU A 71 14.61 19.14 -6.72
CA LEU A 71 13.58 20.06 -7.22
C LEU A 71 13.08 21.00 -6.12
N TYR A 72 13.04 20.53 -4.88
CA TYR A 72 12.42 21.23 -3.76
C TYR A 72 13.34 21.31 -2.55
N PRO A 73 13.20 22.36 -1.71
CA PRO A 73 13.92 22.46 -0.45
C PRO A 73 13.70 21.22 0.43
N THR A 74 14.76 20.76 1.08
CA THR A 74 14.74 19.59 1.96
C THR A 74 13.66 19.69 3.03
N GLN A 75 13.45 20.89 3.59
CA GLN A 75 12.42 21.13 4.60
C GLN A 75 11.00 20.87 4.08
N LEU A 76 10.66 21.40 2.90
CA LEU A 76 9.36 21.20 2.26
C LEU A 76 9.11 19.71 1.97
N LEU A 77 10.08 19.06 1.31
CA LEU A 77 10.00 17.65 0.98
C LEU A 77 9.84 16.79 2.24
N THR A 78 10.53 17.15 3.32
CA THR A 78 10.46 16.43 4.59
C THR A 78 9.07 16.53 5.23
N LEU A 79 8.49 17.72 5.28
CA LEU A 79 7.15 17.93 5.84
C LEU A 79 6.08 17.17 5.04
N ILE A 80 6.12 17.25 3.70
CA ILE A 80 5.20 16.53 2.82
C ILE A 80 5.39 15.01 2.95
N SER A 81 6.62 14.53 3.05
CA SER A 81 6.92 13.10 3.24
C SER A 81 6.40 12.58 4.58
N LEU A 82 6.50 13.38 5.66
CA LEU A 82 5.93 13.05 6.96
C LEU A 82 4.41 13.00 6.91
N ALA A 83 3.78 13.99 6.28
CA ALA A 83 2.33 13.99 6.06
C ALA A 83 1.87 12.73 5.31
N TRP A 84 2.58 12.33 4.24
CA TRP A 84 2.26 11.10 3.52
C TRP A 84 2.35 9.85 4.41
N GLN A 85 3.41 9.72 5.22
CA GLN A 85 3.59 8.60 6.16
C GLN A 85 2.45 8.53 7.18
N TYR A 86 2.04 9.66 7.75
CA TYR A 86 0.92 9.70 8.71
C TYR A 86 -0.43 9.44 8.04
N CYS A 87 -0.62 9.87 6.79
CA CYS A 87 -1.81 9.53 6.01
C CYS A 87 -1.93 8.01 5.85
N ARG A 88 -0.82 7.33 5.56
CA ARG A 88 -0.74 5.86 5.50
C ARG A 88 -1.01 5.21 6.86
N LYS A 89 -0.49 5.76 7.96
CA LYS A 89 -0.77 5.25 9.32
C LYS A 89 -2.24 5.38 9.67
N SER A 90 -2.89 6.50 9.33
CA SER A 90 -4.33 6.69 9.49
C SER A 90 -5.10 5.62 8.72
N ARG A 91 -4.86 5.46 7.41
CA ARG A 91 -5.56 4.47 6.56
C ARG A 91 -5.38 3.03 7.06
N ASN A 92 -4.26 2.74 7.72
CA ASN A 92 -3.90 1.40 8.22
C ASN A 92 -4.36 1.10 9.64
N SER A 93 -4.86 2.08 10.37
CA SER A 93 -5.25 1.94 11.78
C SER A 93 -6.65 1.34 11.91
N ASN A 94 -6.81 0.39 12.82
CA ASN A 94 -8.11 -0.25 13.09
C ASN A 94 -8.95 0.50 14.15
N SER A 95 -8.36 1.49 14.84
CA SER A 95 -9.04 2.27 15.87
C SER A 95 -9.37 3.67 15.37
N TYR A 96 -10.62 4.10 15.55
CA TYR A 96 -11.08 5.45 15.20
C TYR A 96 -10.23 6.54 15.86
N ARG A 97 -9.89 6.38 17.15
CA ARG A 97 -9.05 7.34 17.88
C ARG A 97 -7.65 7.47 17.28
N GLN A 98 -7.04 6.36 16.87
CA GLN A 98 -5.74 6.38 16.19
C GLN A 98 -5.84 7.00 14.79
N GLN A 99 -6.91 6.73 14.06
CA GLN A 99 -7.16 7.35 12.76
C GLN A 99 -7.27 8.88 12.89
N LEU A 100 -8.04 9.38 13.85
CA LEU A 100 -8.16 10.81 14.12
C LEU A 100 -6.81 11.44 14.46
N TYR A 101 -6.08 10.86 15.41
CA TYR A 101 -4.75 11.35 15.81
C TYR A 101 -3.80 11.46 14.60
N PHE A 102 -3.75 10.44 13.75
CA PHE A 102 -2.90 10.50 12.56
C PHE A 102 -3.39 11.51 11.52
N LYS A 103 -4.70 11.71 11.37
CA LYS A 103 -5.25 12.77 10.51
C LYS A 103 -4.87 14.17 11.00
N GLU A 104 -4.90 14.39 12.32
CA GLU A 104 -4.43 15.66 12.91
C GLU A 104 -2.96 15.91 12.60
N LEU A 105 -2.10 14.89 12.72
CA LEU A 105 -0.70 15.01 12.33
C LEU A 105 -0.51 15.30 10.84
N VAL A 106 -1.30 14.67 9.96
CA VAL A 106 -1.29 14.98 8.51
C VAL A 106 -1.56 16.46 8.29
N ASN A 107 -2.66 16.96 8.87
CA ASN A 107 -3.06 18.35 8.72
C ASN A 107 -2.00 19.30 9.30
N HIS A 108 -1.42 18.96 10.46
CA HIS A 108 -0.36 19.75 11.07
C HIS A 108 0.84 19.94 10.14
N TYR A 109 1.37 18.86 9.56
CA TYR A 109 2.53 18.94 8.68
C TYR A 109 2.21 19.60 7.32
N LEU A 110 1.03 19.37 6.76
CA LEU A 110 0.63 20.03 5.51
C LEU A 110 0.42 21.53 5.72
N ASN A 111 -0.28 21.94 6.78
CA ASN A 111 -0.48 23.36 7.08
C ASN A 111 0.84 24.07 7.38
N TRP A 112 1.80 23.39 8.02
CA TRP A 112 3.14 23.94 8.23
C TRP A 112 3.93 24.06 6.92
N ALA A 113 3.83 23.08 6.03
CA ALA A 113 4.49 23.16 4.74
C ALA A 113 3.88 24.27 3.86
N GLU A 114 2.56 24.39 3.83
CA GLU A 114 1.82 25.41 3.08
C GLU A 114 2.12 26.83 3.59
N SER A 115 2.23 27.02 4.90
CA SER A 115 2.54 28.34 5.46
C SER A 115 3.95 28.83 5.11
N LEU A 116 4.90 27.91 4.90
CA LEU A 116 6.26 28.23 4.48
C LEU A 116 6.41 28.34 2.96
N TYR A 117 5.62 27.57 2.19
CA TYR A 117 5.72 27.46 0.74
C TYR A 117 4.32 27.41 0.10
N PRO A 118 3.58 28.55 0.05
CA PRO A 118 2.19 28.56 -0.42
C PRO A 118 2.07 28.37 -1.94
N ASP A 119 3.08 28.82 -2.70
CA ASP A 119 3.04 28.80 -4.16
C ASP A 119 3.02 27.37 -4.71
N ASN A 120 1.99 27.06 -5.50
CA ASN A 120 1.77 25.73 -6.10
C ASN A 120 1.77 24.57 -5.08
N PHE A 121 1.51 24.85 -3.80
CA PHE A 121 1.63 23.86 -2.72
C PHE A 121 0.80 22.60 -2.98
N SER A 122 -0.45 22.78 -3.44
CA SER A 122 -1.37 21.68 -3.74
C SER A 122 -0.84 20.77 -4.86
N LEU A 123 -0.32 21.35 -5.94
CA LEU A 123 0.26 20.62 -7.07
C LEU A 123 1.51 19.85 -6.66
N ILE A 124 2.40 20.50 -5.91
CA ILE A 124 3.63 19.88 -5.40
C ILE A 124 3.27 18.70 -4.48
N THR A 125 2.38 18.93 -3.52
CA THR A 125 1.92 17.90 -2.57
C THR A 125 1.32 16.70 -3.29
N HIS A 126 0.44 16.94 -4.26
CA HIS A 126 -0.17 15.87 -5.05
C HIS A 126 0.87 15.04 -5.80
N SER A 127 1.82 15.70 -6.48
CA SER A 127 2.87 15.01 -7.24
C SER A 127 3.75 14.11 -6.37
N ILE A 128 4.11 14.59 -5.17
CA ILE A 128 4.92 13.82 -4.21
C ILE A 128 4.11 12.66 -3.63
N PHE A 129 2.84 12.89 -3.27
CA PHE A 129 1.96 11.85 -2.75
C PHE A 129 1.74 10.72 -3.77
N ASP A 130 1.49 11.04 -5.03
CA ASP A 130 1.31 10.05 -6.10
C ASP A 130 2.58 9.21 -6.31
N ALA A 131 3.74 9.87 -6.34
CA ALA A 131 5.02 9.17 -6.47
C ALA A 131 5.23 8.18 -5.33
N TYR A 132 4.96 8.57 -4.09
CA TYR A 132 5.06 7.66 -2.95
C TYR A 132 3.98 6.56 -2.95
N ASP A 133 2.75 6.86 -3.37
CA ASP A 133 1.69 5.86 -3.44
C ASP A 133 1.97 4.80 -4.52
N SER A 134 2.66 5.16 -5.61
CA SER A 134 3.13 4.23 -6.65
C SER A 134 4.16 3.20 -6.13
N ASN A 135 4.86 3.51 -5.04
CA ASN A 135 5.84 2.60 -4.43
C ASN A 135 5.16 1.46 -3.62
N ILE A 136 3.88 1.60 -3.28
CA ILE A 136 3.20 0.61 -2.45
C ILE A 136 2.96 -0.67 -3.24
N ARG A 137 3.47 -1.80 -2.72
CA ARG A 137 3.20 -3.13 -3.31
C ARG A 137 1.71 -3.47 -3.24
N SER A 138 1.17 -3.90 -4.38
CA SER A 138 -0.21 -4.35 -4.59
C SER A 138 -0.56 -5.69 -3.93
N SER A 139 0.31 -6.28 -3.11
CA SER A 139 0.10 -7.63 -2.57
C SER A 139 -1.16 -7.75 -1.73
N SER A 140 -1.58 -6.69 -1.05
CA SER A 140 -2.87 -6.67 -0.32
C SER A 140 -4.08 -6.76 -1.24
N PHE A 141 -3.98 -6.29 -2.49
CA PHE A 141 -5.06 -6.40 -3.47
C PHE A 141 -5.22 -7.84 -3.98
N VAL A 142 -4.10 -8.49 -4.32
CA VAL A 142 -4.09 -9.90 -4.71
C VAL A 142 -4.57 -10.80 -3.57
N GLU A 143 -4.13 -10.55 -2.33
CA GLU A 143 -4.61 -11.27 -1.14
C GLU A 143 -6.10 -11.05 -0.88
N ASN A 144 -6.63 -9.84 -1.10
CA ASN A 144 -8.05 -9.56 -0.98
C ASN A 144 -8.87 -10.28 -2.06
N ILE A 145 -8.45 -10.23 -3.33
CA ILE A 145 -9.09 -10.98 -4.41
C ILE A 145 -9.07 -12.47 -4.11
N ASN A 146 -7.92 -13.01 -3.68
CA ASN A 146 -7.79 -14.42 -3.34
C ASN A 146 -8.68 -14.81 -2.14
N SER A 147 -8.88 -13.91 -1.18
CA SER A 147 -9.78 -14.15 -0.05
C SER A 147 -11.24 -14.12 -0.48
N SER A 148 -11.64 -13.17 -1.34
CA SER A 148 -12.99 -13.11 -1.92
C SER A 148 -13.28 -14.31 -2.81
N LEU A 149 -12.32 -14.73 -3.63
CA LEU A 149 -12.40 -15.91 -4.49
C LEU A 149 -12.57 -17.18 -3.65
N ARG A 150 -11.77 -17.35 -2.58
CA ARG A 150 -11.94 -18.48 -1.65
C ARG A 150 -13.33 -18.51 -1.03
N ALA A 151 -13.85 -17.39 -0.52
CA ALA A 151 -15.19 -17.34 0.04
C ALA A 151 -16.28 -17.69 -1.00
N PHE A 152 -16.13 -17.23 -2.23
CA PHE A 152 -17.01 -17.59 -3.34
C PHE A 152 -16.97 -19.10 -3.65
N LEU A 153 -15.76 -19.69 -3.72
CA LEU A 153 -15.55 -21.12 -3.94
C LEU A 153 -16.07 -21.99 -2.78
N ASP A 154 -15.86 -21.56 -1.54
CA ASP A 154 -16.29 -22.29 -0.35
C ASP A 154 -17.83 -22.32 -0.23
N ASN A 155 -18.50 -21.23 -0.62
CA ASN A 155 -19.97 -21.14 -0.65
C ASN A 155 -20.61 -21.90 -1.82
N SER A 156 -19.84 -22.23 -2.86
CA SER A 156 -20.29 -23.03 -4.01
C SER A 156 -19.94 -24.52 -3.87
N ARG A 157 -19.50 -24.96 -2.68
CA ARG A 157 -19.03 -26.34 -2.43
C ARG A 157 -20.04 -27.46 -2.68
N SER A 158 -21.35 -27.20 -2.61
CA SER A 158 -22.35 -28.21 -2.93
C SER A 158 -22.46 -28.51 -4.43
N GLN A 159 -21.78 -27.72 -5.28
CA GLN A 159 -21.77 -27.82 -6.76
C GLN A 159 -20.37 -28.14 -7.33
N LEU A 160 -19.44 -28.66 -6.50
CA LEU A 160 -18.01 -28.82 -6.86
C LEU A 160 -17.71 -29.74 -8.05
N SER A 161 -18.64 -30.60 -8.45
CA SER A 161 -18.47 -31.43 -9.66
C SER A 161 -18.68 -30.63 -10.96
N GLN A 162 -19.15 -29.38 -10.90
CA GLN A 162 -19.47 -28.54 -12.06
C GLN A 162 -19.02 -27.08 -11.89
N LEU A 163 -17.90 -26.84 -11.18
CA LEU A 163 -17.34 -25.50 -11.12
C LEU A 163 -16.62 -25.17 -12.45
N SER A 164 -17.37 -24.65 -13.41
CA SER A 164 -16.91 -24.42 -14.77
C SER A 164 -16.00 -23.20 -14.89
N GLN A 165 -15.17 -23.17 -15.94
CA GLN A 165 -14.40 -21.99 -16.35
C GLN A 165 -15.28 -20.74 -16.48
N LEU A 166 -16.57 -20.91 -16.82
CA LEU A 166 -17.56 -19.84 -16.89
C LEU A 166 -17.71 -19.12 -15.54
N SER A 167 -17.76 -19.85 -14.43
CA SER A 167 -17.90 -19.28 -13.09
C SER A 167 -16.69 -18.42 -12.70
N LEU A 168 -15.48 -18.87 -13.05
CA LEU A 168 -14.26 -18.10 -12.86
C LEU A 168 -14.20 -16.87 -13.76
N ASN A 169 -14.65 -17.00 -15.02
CA ASN A 169 -14.73 -15.88 -15.96
C ASN A 169 -15.72 -14.82 -15.47
N LEU A 170 -16.89 -15.22 -14.97
CA LEU A 170 -17.88 -14.31 -14.38
C LEU A 170 -17.35 -13.61 -13.13
N PHE A 171 -16.67 -14.35 -12.25
CA PHE A 171 -16.01 -13.76 -11.08
C PHE A 171 -14.98 -12.70 -11.50
N ALA A 172 -14.10 -13.03 -12.44
CA ALA A 172 -13.10 -12.09 -12.96
C ALA A 172 -13.75 -10.88 -13.64
N PHE A 173 -14.78 -11.10 -14.45
CA PHE A 173 -15.52 -10.04 -15.13
C PHE A 173 -16.14 -9.06 -14.13
N PHE A 174 -16.91 -9.57 -13.16
CA PHE A 174 -17.56 -8.76 -12.14
C PHE A 174 -16.56 -7.93 -11.34
N HIS A 175 -15.48 -8.56 -10.86
CA HIS A 175 -14.49 -7.87 -10.05
C HIS A 175 -13.67 -6.83 -10.81
N ASN A 176 -13.54 -6.94 -12.13
CA ASN A 176 -12.83 -5.97 -12.96
C ASN A 176 -13.71 -4.78 -13.41
N HIS A 177 -15.03 -4.98 -13.55
CA HIS A 177 -15.94 -3.98 -14.11
C HIS A 177 -16.80 -3.27 -13.06
N ARG A 178 -16.92 -3.81 -11.85
CA ARG A 178 -17.66 -3.14 -10.77
C ARG A 178 -16.85 -1.96 -10.20
N PRO A 179 -17.46 -0.76 -10.07
CA PRO A 179 -16.79 0.38 -9.46
C PRO A 179 -16.55 0.18 -7.95
N PHE A 180 -15.46 0.76 -7.43
CA PHE A 180 -15.20 0.78 -6.00
C PHE A 180 -16.24 1.63 -5.27
N LEU A 181 -16.82 1.10 -4.20
CA LEU A 181 -17.83 1.80 -3.39
C LEU A 181 -17.20 2.81 -2.40
N PRO A 182 -16.18 2.42 -1.61
CA PRO A 182 -15.42 3.35 -0.78
C PRO A 182 -13.96 3.51 -1.21
N GLY A 183 -13.31 4.55 -0.67
CA GLY A 183 -11.87 4.74 -0.75
C GLY A 183 -11.40 5.67 -1.87
N HIS A 184 -10.09 5.78 -2.04
CA HIS A 184 -9.44 6.70 -2.99
C HIS A 184 -9.89 6.49 -4.46
N ARG A 185 -10.29 5.26 -4.81
CA ARG A 185 -10.69 4.87 -6.16
C ARG A 185 -12.21 4.84 -6.33
N LYS A 186 -12.96 5.45 -5.40
CA LYS A 186 -14.43 5.42 -5.39
C LYS A 186 -14.98 5.89 -6.74
N GLY A 187 -15.93 5.13 -7.27
CA GLY A 187 -16.58 5.42 -8.56
C GLY A 187 -15.84 4.87 -9.78
N LEU A 188 -14.57 4.47 -9.67
CA LEU A 188 -13.80 3.87 -10.76
C LEU A 188 -13.83 2.34 -10.66
N ALA A 189 -13.93 1.66 -11.80
CA ALA A 189 -13.74 0.23 -11.93
C ALA A 189 -12.24 -0.11 -12.13
N PRO A 190 -11.77 -1.28 -11.68
CA PRO A 190 -10.38 -1.70 -11.87
C PRO A 190 -9.90 -1.66 -13.33
N ILE A 191 -10.77 -2.02 -14.28
CA ILE A 191 -10.45 -1.97 -15.71
C ILE A 191 -10.24 -0.54 -16.22
N GLU A 192 -11.00 0.44 -15.72
CA GLU A 192 -10.83 1.86 -16.08
C GLU A 192 -9.51 2.41 -15.57
N ILE A 193 -9.08 1.96 -14.38
CA ILE A 193 -7.77 2.32 -13.82
C ILE A 193 -6.64 1.71 -14.65
N LEU A 194 -6.84 0.50 -15.16
CA LEU A 194 -5.84 -0.20 -15.96
C LEU A 194 -5.72 0.39 -17.36
N GLN A 195 -6.84 0.78 -17.97
CA GLN A 195 -6.90 1.31 -19.33
C GLN A 195 -6.72 2.82 -19.41
N GLY A 196 -6.93 3.54 -18.29
CA GLY A 196 -6.78 5.00 -18.22
C GLY A 196 -7.95 5.79 -18.81
N HIS A 197 -9.06 5.15 -19.17
CA HIS A 197 -10.26 5.78 -19.70
C HIS A 197 -11.53 5.18 -19.09
N SER A 198 -12.60 5.98 -19.03
CA SER A 198 -13.87 5.54 -18.44
C SER A 198 -14.68 4.67 -19.41
N ILE A 199 -15.36 3.67 -18.87
CA ILE A 199 -16.29 2.81 -19.61
C ILE A 199 -17.68 3.45 -19.54
N GLN A 200 -18.30 3.66 -20.70
CA GLN A 200 -19.59 4.35 -20.79
C GLN A 200 -20.80 3.49 -20.37
N SER A 201 -20.68 2.16 -20.49
CA SER A 201 -21.75 1.22 -20.15
C SER A 201 -21.64 0.74 -18.70
N SER A 202 -22.78 0.48 -18.06
CA SER A 202 -22.74 -0.18 -16.76
C SER A 202 -22.18 -1.60 -16.92
N TRP A 203 -21.57 -2.13 -15.86
CA TRP A 203 -21.06 -3.50 -15.88
C TRP A 203 -22.17 -4.54 -16.07
N ILE A 204 -23.41 -4.22 -15.67
CA ILE A 204 -24.58 -5.09 -15.88
C ILE A 204 -24.95 -5.10 -17.36
N ASP A 205 -25.03 -3.92 -17.98
CA ASP A 205 -25.34 -3.81 -19.42
C ASP A 205 -24.28 -4.51 -20.26
N SER A 206 -23.02 -4.37 -19.86
CA SER A 206 -21.88 -5.04 -20.53
C SER A 206 -21.93 -6.56 -20.37
N LEU A 207 -22.43 -7.07 -19.24
CA LEU A 207 -22.62 -8.51 -19.02
C LEU A 207 -23.80 -9.04 -19.84
N LEU A 208 -24.90 -8.30 -19.88
CA LEU A 208 -26.08 -8.66 -20.68
C LEU A 208 -25.76 -8.66 -22.17
N ALA A 209 -24.96 -7.70 -22.65
CA ALA A 209 -24.51 -7.65 -24.04
C ALA A 209 -23.60 -8.84 -24.43
N LEU A 210 -22.92 -9.48 -23.49
CA LEU A 210 -22.11 -10.68 -23.74
C LEU A 210 -22.94 -11.98 -23.74
N ALA A 211 -24.21 -11.92 -23.30
CA ALA A 211 -25.10 -13.06 -23.24
C ALA A 211 -25.99 -13.22 -24.50
N TYR A 212 -25.95 -12.24 -25.41
CA TYR A 212 -26.62 -12.22 -26.72
C TYR A 212 -25.57 -12.27 -27.84
#